data_AF-A0A8H4AZU3-F1
#
_entry.id   AF-A0A8H4AZU3-F1
#
_cell.length_a   1.000
_cell.length_b   1.000
_cell.length_c   1.000
_cell.angle_alpha   90.00
_cell.angle_beta   90.00
_cell.angle_gamma   90.00
#
_symmetry.space_group_name_H-M   'P 1'
#
loop_
_entity.id
_entity.type
_entity.pdbx_description
1 polymer ?
#
loop_
_entity_poly.entity_id
_entity_poly.type
_entity_poly.pdbx_seq_one_letter_code
_entity_poly.pdbx_strand_id
1 'polypeptide(L)'
;MLFNFFNYSDAIVALVNECTDNCIHIVVSASNDHKNACLQTPAAAPSAIMVGTSDRLDKMAGLLNYGPCVDIYAPGIQILLAFIRNDTDSWFLDRTSMSIPHVAAQ
;
A
#
# COMPACT_ATOMS: atom_id res chain seq x y z
N MET A 1 -1.20 -0.01 -6.80
CA MET A 1 -1.48 1.45 -6.66
C MET A 1 -0.74 1.99 -5.44
N LEU A 2 0.10 3.01 -5.65
CA LEU A 2 0.93 3.64 -4.61
C LEU A 2 0.24 4.86 -3.94
N PHE A 3 -0.99 5.19 -4.35
CA PHE A 3 -1.72 6.36 -3.88
C PHE A 3 -3.04 5.93 -3.23
N ASN A 4 -3.38 6.60 -2.12
CA ASN A 4 -4.67 6.50 -1.44
C ASN A 4 -5.37 7.86 -1.54
N PHE A 5 -6.69 7.83 -1.66
CA PHE A 5 -7.55 8.98 -1.52
C PHE A 5 -8.02 9.09 -0.07
N PHE A 6 -7.85 10.28 0.51
CA PHE A 6 -8.15 10.51 1.93
C PHE A 6 -9.64 10.39 2.29
N ASN A 7 -10.52 10.36 1.29
CA ASN A 7 -11.96 10.23 1.46
C ASN A 7 -12.48 8.97 0.76
N TYR A 8 -13.57 8.46 1.31
CA TYR A 8 -14.33 7.39 0.68
C TYR A 8 -15.03 7.87 -0.60
N SER A 9 -15.08 7.02 -1.62
CA SER A 9 -15.71 7.29 -2.91
C SER A 9 -16.30 6.02 -3.51
N ASP A 10 -17.63 5.98 -3.67
CA ASP A 10 -18.31 4.83 -4.29
C ASP A 10 -17.86 4.56 -5.73
N ALA A 11 -17.54 5.62 -6.49
CA ALA A 11 -17.07 5.49 -7.87
C ALA A 11 -15.73 4.73 -7.94
N ILE A 12 -14.81 5.01 -7.01
CA ILE A 12 -13.51 4.34 -6.97
C ILE A 12 -13.67 2.89 -6.50
N VAL A 13 -14.54 2.64 -5.51
CA VAL A 13 -14.84 1.27 -5.07
C VAL A 13 -15.43 0.44 -6.20
N ALA A 14 -16.39 0.99 -6.94
CA ALA A 14 -17.00 0.31 -8.09
C ALA A 14 -15.96 -0.02 -9.16
N LEU A 15 -15.08 0.94 -9.50
CA LEU A 15 -14.00 0.73 -10.47
C LEU A 15 -13.03 -0.37 -10.03
N VAL A 16 -12.65 -0.39 -8.75
CA VAL A 16 -11.74 -1.40 -8.21
C VAL A 16 -12.36 -2.79 -8.29
N ASN A 17 -13.65 -2.91 -7.90
CA ASN A 17 -14.38 -4.16 -8.01
C ASN A 17 -14.49 -4.64 -9.47
N GLU A 18 -14.80 -3.73 -10.40
CA GLU A 18 -14.86 -4.04 -11.84
C GLU A 18 -13.50 -4.52 -12.38
N CYS A 19 -12.39 -3.90 -11.96
CA CYS A 19 -11.06 -4.37 -12.33
C CYS A 19 -10.81 -5.80 -11.82
N THR A 20 -11.14 -6.08 -10.57
CA THR A 20 -10.95 -7.42 -9.99
C THR A 20 -11.84 -8.48 -10.63
N ASP A 21 -13.08 -8.13 -11.02
CA ASP A 21 -13.98 -9.00 -11.78
C ASP A 21 -13.41 -9.35 -13.16
N ASN A 22 -12.60 -8.44 -13.74
CA ASN A 22 -11.84 -8.65 -14.96
C ASN A 22 -10.45 -9.27 -14.74
N CYS A 23 -10.23 -9.94 -13.58
CA CYS A 23 -8.97 -10.59 -13.20
C CYS A 23 -7.76 -9.65 -13.09
N ILE A 24 -7.98 -8.36 -12.85
CA ILE A 24 -6.91 -7.39 -12.58
C ILE A 24 -6.80 -7.23 -11.07
N HIS A 25 -5.73 -7.77 -10.47
CA HIS A 25 -5.47 -7.61 -9.05
C HIS A 25 -5.01 -6.19 -8.71
N ILE A 26 -5.64 -5.58 -7.71
CA ILE A 26 -5.30 -4.23 -7.25
C ILE A 26 -4.69 -4.34 -5.86
N VAL A 27 -3.39 -4.05 -5.78
CA VAL A 27 -2.64 -3.98 -4.51
C VAL A 27 -2.46 -2.52 -4.12
N VAL A 28 -2.74 -2.17 -2.87
CA VAL A 28 -2.74 -0.79 -2.35
C VAL A 28 -1.93 -0.73 -1.06
N SER A 29 -1.11 0.31 -0.87
CA SER A 29 -0.38 0.50 0.39
C SER A 29 -1.25 1.19 1.41
N ALA A 30 -1.20 0.75 2.67
CA ALA A 30 -1.68 1.53 3.79
C ALA A 30 -0.93 2.87 3.84
N SER A 31 -1.66 3.96 3.64
CA SER A 31 -1.11 5.33 3.68
C SER A 31 -0.61 5.67 5.09
N ASN A 32 0.12 6.78 5.22
CA ASN A 32 0.71 7.24 6.47
C ASN A 32 -0.16 8.30 7.19
N ASP A 33 -1.48 8.10 7.23
CA ASP A 33 -2.41 9.11 7.78
C ASP A 33 -2.87 8.82 9.20
N HIS A 34 -2.44 7.72 9.82
CA HIS A 34 -2.89 7.30 11.15
C HIS A 34 -4.43 7.23 11.27
N LYS A 35 -5.10 6.83 10.19
CA LYS A 35 -6.57 6.75 10.11
C LYS A 35 -7.02 5.32 9.90
N ASN A 36 -8.31 5.09 10.15
CA ASN A 36 -8.94 3.82 9.79
C ASN A 36 -8.92 3.66 8.25
N ALA A 37 -8.21 2.65 7.77
CA ALA A 37 -8.07 2.31 6.35
C ALA A 37 -9.43 2.13 5.66
N CYS A 38 -10.43 1.61 6.37
CA CYS A 38 -11.77 1.37 5.84
C CYS A 38 -12.52 2.65 5.44
N LEU A 39 -12.08 3.83 5.88
CA LEU A 39 -12.70 5.12 5.56
C LEU A 39 -12.08 5.80 4.33
N GLN A 40 -11.12 5.14 3.69
CA GLN A 40 -10.36 5.68 2.56
C GLN A 40 -10.50 4.77 1.35
N THR A 41 -10.43 5.35 0.15
CA THR A 41 -10.39 4.57 -1.09
C THR A 41 -9.00 4.62 -1.69
N PRO A 42 -8.47 3.54 -2.29
CA PRO A 42 -9.16 2.29 -2.61
C PRO A 42 -9.26 1.27 -1.47
N ALA A 43 -8.70 1.54 -0.29
CA ALA A 43 -8.66 0.60 0.84
C ALA A 43 -10.02 0.09 1.34
N ALA A 44 -11.10 0.85 1.11
CA ALA A 44 -12.46 0.44 1.47
C ALA A 44 -13.07 -0.60 0.50
N ALA A 45 -12.45 -0.83 -0.67
CA ALA A 45 -12.92 -1.84 -1.60
C ALA A 45 -12.47 -3.24 -1.12
N PRO A 46 -13.39 -4.17 -0.79
CA PRO A 46 -13.02 -5.48 -0.23
C PRO A 46 -12.21 -6.37 -1.18
N SER A 47 -12.24 -6.06 -2.47
CA SER A 47 -11.53 -6.78 -3.53
C SER A 47 -10.08 -6.30 -3.71
N ALA A 48 -9.73 -5.12 -3.17
CA ALA A 48 -8.36 -4.63 -3.16
C ALA A 48 -7.55 -5.32 -2.06
N ILE A 49 -6.28 -5.60 -2.34
CA ILE A 49 -5.34 -6.12 -1.35
C ILE A 49 -4.63 -4.93 -0.70
N MET A 50 -4.90 -4.71 0.57
CA MET A 50 -4.30 -3.65 1.35
C MET A 50 -3.05 -4.13 2.09
N VAL A 51 -1.94 -3.44 1.85
CA VAL A 51 -0.62 -3.81 2.33
C VAL A 51 -0.12 -2.79 3.36
N GLY A 52 -0.08 -3.21 4.62
CA GLY A 52 0.63 -2.54 5.69
C GLY A 52 2.15 -2.59 5.51
N THR A 53 2.86 -1.67 6.14
CA THR A 53 4.33 -1.63 6.11
C THR A 53 4.91 -2.10 7.44
N SER A 54 5.84 -3.03 7.40
CA SER A 54 6.64 -3.44 8.55
C SER A 54 8.12 -3.06 8.39
N ASP A 55 8.81 -2.98 9.52
CA ASP A 55 10.26 -2.91 9.58
C ASP A 55 10.89 -4.31 9.75
N ARG A 56 12.23 -4.34 9.75
CA ARG A 56 13.03 -5.57 9.93
C ARG A 56 12.88 -6.28 11.29
N LEU A 57 12.21 -5.64 12.25
CA LEU A 57 11.89 -6.22 13.56
C LEU A 57 10.42 -6.66 13.63
N ASP A 58 9.76 -6.80 12.46
CA ASP A 58 8.34 -7.08 12.30
C ASP A 58 7.44 -6.08 13.04
N LYS A 59 7.93 -4.85 13.24
CA LYS A 59 7.12 -3.77 13.80
C LYS A 59 6.42 -3.03 12.69
N MET A 60 5.12 -2.79 12.90
CA MET A 60 4.33 -1.90 12.05
C MET A 60 4.97 -0.51 12.01
N ALA A 61 5.09 0.06 10.82
CA ALA A 61 5.56 1.43 10.66
C ALA A 61 4.59 2.40 11.34
N GLY A 62 5.13 3.27 12.19
CA GLY A 62 4.34 3.98 13.18
C GLY A 62 3.23 4.86 12.63
N LEU A 63 3.33 5.42 11.41
CA LEU A 63 2.36 6.38 10.87
C LEU A 63 1.25 5.76 10.01
N LEU A 64 1.21 4.45 9.88
CA LEU A 64 0.31 3.76 8.97
C LEU A 64 -1.17 3.87 9.35
N ASN A 65 -2.01 3.81 8.33
CA ASN A 65 -3.42 3.51 8.49
C ASN A 65 -3.61 2.10 9.08
N TYR A 66 -4.63 1.97 9.91
CA TYR A 66 -4.92 0.77 10.68
C TYR A 66 -6.37 0.33 10.49
N GLY A 67 -6.72 -0.83 11.01
CA GLY A 67 -8.09 -1.34 11.02
C GLY A 67 -8.24 -2.65 10.23
N PRO A 68 -9.46 -3.18 10.15
CA PRO A 68 -9.72 -4.50 9.59
C PRO A 68 -9.57 -4.56 8.05
N CYS A 69 -9.54 -3.43 7.37
CA CYS A 69 -9.33 -3.35 5.92
C CYS A 69 -7.84 -3.38 5.53
N VAL A 70 -6.94 -3.79 6.43
CA VAL A 70 -5.53 -4.06 6.12
C VAL A 70 -5.36 -5.57 6.08
N ASP A 71 -5.05 -6.12 4.91
CA ASP A 71 -5.03 -7.57 4.69
C ASP A 71 -3.70 -8.22 5.09
N ILE A 72 -2.59 -7.57 4.74
CA ILE A 72 -1.24 -8.14 4.93
C ILE A 72 -0.22 -7.06 5.23
N TYR A 73 0.88 -7.42 5.89
CA TYR A 73 2.02 -6.53 6.12
C TYR A 73 3.22 -7.02 5.31
N ALA A 74 3.96 -6.08 4.71
CA ALA A 74 5.19 -6.37 3.99
C ALA A 74 6.29 -5.34 4.30
N PRO A 75 7.57 -5.70 4.09
CA PRO A 75 8.69 -4.81 4.38
C PRO A 75 8.65 -3.53 3.55
N GLY A 76 8.75 -2.38 4.19
CA GLY A 76 8.80 -1.07 3.51
C GLY A 76 9.59 0.00 4.25
N ILE A 77 10.30 -0.39 5.32
CA ILE A 77 11.25 0.46 6.05
C ILE A 77 12.66 -0.01 5.73
N GLN A 78 13.55 0.94 5.44
CA GLN A 78 14.95 0.75 5.06
C GLN A 78 15.10 -0.17 3.85
N ILE A 79 14.27 0.05 2.83
CA ILE A 79 14.38 -0.69 1.56
C ILE A 79 15.39 0.02 0.66
N LEU A 80 16.37 -0.74 0.18
CA LEU A 80 17.37 -0.27 -0.79
C LEU A 80 16.75 -0.21 -2.18
N LEU A 81 16.84 0.93 -2.85
CA LEU A 81 16.31 1.08 -4.21
C LEU A 81 17.23 1.92 -5.08
N ALA A 82 17.10 1.74 -6.40
CA ALA A 82 17.75 2.60 -7.37
C ALA A 82 17.26 4.05 -7.20
N PHE A 83 18.19 5.01 -7.29
CA PHE A 83 17.90 6.43 -7.05
C PHE A 83 18.19 7.28 -8.28
N ILE A 84 17.45 8.39 -8.43
CA ILE A 84 17.42 9.20 -9.67
C ILE A 84 18.75 9.91 -10.00
N ARG A 85 19.74 9.88 -9.11
CA ARG A 85 20.97 10.66 -9.26
C ARG A 85 21.89 10.15 -10.39
N ASN A 86 21.99 8.83 -10.57
CA ASN A 86 22.71 8.19 -11.68
C ASN A 86 22.34 6.69 -11.78
N ASP A 87 22.76 6.03 -12.86
CA ASP A 87 22.41 4.63 -13.21
C ASP A 87 22.87 3.57 -12.19
N THR A 88 23.78 3.92 -11.28
CA THR A 88 24.31 3.03 -10.24
C THR A 88 23.96 3.48 -8.83
N ASP A 89 23.25 4.60 -8.67
CA ASP A 89 22.97 5.15 -7.36
C ASP A 89 21.88 4.34 -6.67
N SER A 90 22.08 4.14 -5.37
CA SER A 90 21.15 3.39 -4.54
C SER A 90 20.95 4.13 -3.23
N TRP A 91 19.70 4.21 -2.78
CA TRP A 91 19.33 4.92 -1.57
C TRP A 91 18.37 4.08 -0.72
N PHE A 92 18.52 4.16 0.60
CA PHE A 92 17.59 3.56 1.54
C PHE A 92 16.44 4.52 1.82
N LEU A 93 15.22 4.10 1.52
CA LEU A 93 14.04 4.90 1.81
C LEU A 93 13.05 4.14 2.68
N ASP A 94 12.30 4.91 3.46
CA ASP A 94 11.23 4.44 4.33
C ASP A 94 9.91 4.92 3.75
N ARG A 95 9.22 4.06 2.99
CA ARG A 95 7.92 4.41 2.41
C ARG A 95 7.01 3.21 2.29
N THR A 96 5.73 3.45 2.52
CA THR A 96 4.67 2.44 2.33
C THR A 96 4.50 2.03 0.88
N SER A 97 4.94 2.87 -0.05
CA SER A 97 5.03 2.53 -1.45
C SER A 97 6.00 1.36 -1.74
N MET A 98 6.89 1.02 -0.81
CA MET A 98 7.92 -0.01 -0.98
C MET A 98 7.49 -1.38 -0.46
N SER A 99 6.39 -1.46 0.30
CA SER A 99 5.79 -2.73 0.69
C SER A 99 4.97 -3.35 -0.44
N ILE A 100 4.36 -2.54 -1.32
CA ILE A 100 3.53 -3.02 -2.44
C ILE A 100 4.28 -3.96 -3.40
N PRO A 101 5.50 -3.64 -3.90
CA PRO A 101 6.20 -4.52 -4.84
C PRO A 101 6.46 -5.91 -4.27
N HIS A 102 6.65 -6.04 -2.95
CA HIS A 102 6.84 -7.33 -2.30
C HIS A 102 5.59 -8.22 -2.38
N VAL A 103 4.40 -7.62 -2.36
CA VAL A 103 3.12 -8.34 -2.45
C VAL A 103 2.66 -8.51 -3.90
N ALA A 104 2.87 -7.49 -4.74
CA ALA A 104 2.45 -7.52 -6.14
C ALA A 104 3.30 -8.44 -7.04
N ALA A 105 4.49 -8.85 -6.57
CA ALA A 105 5.36 -9.78 -7.29
C ALA A 105 5.11 -11.26 -6.97
N GLN A 106 4.15 -11.55 -6.07
CA GLN A 106 3.70 -12.92 -5.76
C GLN A 106 2.60 -13.35 -6.73
#